data_AF-A0A562XM22-F1
#
_entry.id   AF-A0A562XM22-F1
#
_cell.length_a   1.000
_cell.length_b   1.000
_cell.length_c   1.000
_cell.angle_alpha   90.00
_cell.angle_beta   90.00
_cell.angle_gamma   90.00
#
_symmetry.space_group_name_H-M   'P 1'
#
loop_
_entity.id
_entity.type
_entity.pdbx_description
1 polymer ?
#
loop_
_entity_poly.entity_id
_entity_poly.type
_entity_poly.pdbx_seq_one_letter_code
_entity_poly.pdbx_strand_id
1 'polypeptide(L)'
;MAKNKICFLIPTHLPRFDIAYAFMRSFMDCGLKDQADFCFVFSSYSDEIAFLVKYVGGFRSIVLENKLKSVRDYSSIVNIKKLYALYLIQQDYKYIIILDDESMIIKNINLMDMCDEFVSNRLLYGNQTQSDWSYIYNESVKFFEKKSPKELYFWFNQLCIYPCKFLKDFFDKSGLERDFIKRDFSKISWGSFDYMVFGFYLIAYQEFKILDLECLSGWGAIEHNSLALYSKKIFSIKFLS
;
A
#
# COMPACT_ATOMS: atom_id res chain seq x y z
N MET A 1 2.90 -22.45 -1.77
CA MET A 1 2.15 -22.00 -2.96
C MET A 1 0.97 -21.16 -2.49
N ALA A 2 0.57 -20.15 -3.27
CA ALA A 2 -0.62 -19.36 -2.99
C ALA A 2 -1.86 -20.26 -2.98
N LYS A 3 -2.69 -20.13 -1.94
CA LYS A 3 -3.97 -20.86 -1.87
C LYS A 3 -5.07 -20.06 -2.56
N ASN A 4 -5.05 -18.75 -2.35
CA ASN A 4 -6.01 -17.81 -2.91
C ASN A 4 -5.40 -16.94 -4.01
N LYS A 5 -6.25 -16.27 -4.80
CA LYS A 5 -5.84 -15.30 -5.82
C LYS A 5 -5.50 -13.92 -5.24
N ILE A 6 -5.78 -13.68 -3.96
CA ILE A 6 -5.59 -12.41 -3.26
C ILE A 6 -4.68 -12.65 -2.06
N CYS A 7 -3.77 -11.73 -1.79
CA CYS A 7 -2.91 -11.73 -0.60
C CYS A 7 -2.98 -10.41 0.14
N PHE A 8 -3.17 -10.46 1.46
CA PHE A 8 -2.91 -9.32 2.35
C PHE A 8 -1.45 -9.36 2.81
N LEU A 9 -0.70 -8.31 2.50
CA LEU A 9 0.67 -8.09 2.95
C LEU A 9 0.68 -7.04 4.06
N ILE A 10 1.10 -7.44 5.25
CA ILE A 10 1.10 -6.58 6.44
C ILE A 10 2.53 -6.44 6.97
N PRO A 11 3.22 -5.30 6.77
CA PRO A 11 4.51 -5.06 7.39
C PRO A 11 4.32 -4.84 8.89
N THR A 12 5.13 -5.52 9.71
CA THR A 12 5.08 -5.34 11.17
C THR A 12 6.49 -5.42 11.80
N HIS A 13 6.63 -4.90 13.01
CA HIS A 13 7.86 -4.90 13.79
C HIS A 13 7.54 -4.75 15.29
N LEU A 14 8.47 -5.10 16.17
CA LEU A 14 8.35 -4.76 17.59
C LEU A 14 8.42 -3.22 17.75
N PRO A 15 7.55 -2.57 18.55
CA PRO A 15 6.63 -3.11 19.56
C PRO A 15 5.19 -3.39 19.09
N ARG A 16 4.89 -3.32 17.78
CA ARG A 16 3.52 -3.35 17.24
C ARG A 16 2.90 -4.74 17.13
N PHE A 17 3.51 -5.78 17.69
CA PHE A 17 3.04 -7.15 17.49
C PHE A 17 1.64 -7.40 18.05
N ASP A 18 1.27 -6.80 19.19
CA ASP A 18 -0.10 -6.94 19.73
C ASP A 18 -1.14 -6.33 18.77
N ILE A 19 -0.78 -5.21 18.12
CA ILE A 19 -1.61 -4.52 17.12
C ILE A 19 -1.71 -5.39 15.85
N ALA A 20 -0.59 -5.90 15.34
CA ALA A 20 -0.57 -6.79 14.18
C ALA A 20 -1.34 -8.10 14.41
N TYR A 21 -1.26 -8.66 15.62
CA TYR A 21 -2.06 -9.82 15.99
C TYR A 21 -3.56 -9.48 16.01
N ALA A 22 -3.95 -8.31 16.52
CA ALA A 22 -5.34 -7.86 16.48
C ALA A 22 -5.85 -7.71 15.04
N PHE A 23 -5.04 -7.19 14.11
CA PHE A 23 -5.36 -7.20 12.67
C PHE A 23 -5.64 -8.63 12.21
N MET A 24 -4.70 -9.55 12.45
CA MET A 24 -4.82 -10.94 11.99
C MET A 24 -6.09 -11.62 12.55
N ARG A 25 -6.39 -11.39 13.83
CA ARG A 25 -7.64 -11.88 14.46
C ARG A 25 -8.86 -11.33 13.75
N SER A 26 -8.93 -10.02 13.53
CA SER A 26 -10.06 -9.40 12.84
C SER A 26 -10.25 -9.93 11.40
N PHE A 27 -9.15 -10.20 10.68
CA PHE A 27 -9.15 -10.82 9.35
C PHE A 27 -9.75 -12.24 9.37
N MET A 28 -9.39 -13.03 10.38
CA MET A 28 -9.90 -14.40 10.56
C MET A 28 -11.37 -14.39 11.01
N ASP A 29 -11.70 -13.56 11.99
CA ASP A 29 -13.03 -13.49 12.62
C ASP A 29 -14.08 -12.93 11.64
N CYS A 30 -13.69 -12.03 10.73
CA CYS A 30 -14.53 -11.55 9.64
C CYS A 30 -14.61 -12.51 8.43
N GLY A 31 -13.94 -13.67 8.48
CA GLY A 31 -14.02 -14.68 7.41
C GLY A 31 -13.28 -14.32 6.12
N LEU A 32 -12.37 -13.34 6.12
CA LEU A 32 -11.58 -13.00 4.93
C LEU A 32 -10.52 -14.06 4.59
N LYS A 33 -10.15 -14.89 5.56
CA LYS A 33 -9.24 -16.05 5.38
C LYS A 33 -9.68 -17.06 4.32
N ASP A 34 -10.97 -17.08 3.99
CA ASP A 34 -11.53 -17.99 3.00
C ASP A 34 -11.46 -17.40 1.57
N GLN A 35 -11.08 -16.12 1.44
CA GLN A 35 -10.98 -15.39 0.18
C GLN A 35 -9.56 -14.91 -0.15
N ALA A 36 -8.71 -14.73 0.86
CA ALA A 36 -7.35 -14.20 0.70
C ALA A 36 -6.34 -14.92 1.60
N ASP A 37 -5.11 -15.02 1.09
CA ASP A 37 -3.95 -15.39 1.89
C ASP A 37 -3.54 -14.20 2.77
N PHE A 38 -2.94 -14.50 3.91
CA PHE A 38 -2.45 -13.50 4.86
C PHE A 38 -0.95 -13.69 5.08
N CYS A 39 -0.18 -12.61 4.92
CA CYS A 39 1.26 -12.66 5.01
C CYS A 39 1.84 -11.45 5.76
N PHE A 40 2.59 -11.72 6.83
CA PHE A 40 3.38 -10.70 7.52
C PHE A 40 4.70 -10.45 6.81
N VAL A 41 5.21 -9.22 6.91
CA VAL A 41 6.56 -8.84 6.44
C VAL A 41 7.39 -8.36 7.61
N PHE A 42 8.46 -9.09 7.92
CA PHE A 42 9.38 -8.82 9.02
C PHE A 42 10.73 -8.29 8.51
N SER A 43 11.38 -7.48 9.35
CA SER A 43 12.72 -6.95 9.06
C SER A 43 13.82 -7.95 9.41
N SER A 44 13.59 -8.81 10.42
CA SER A 44 14.56 -9.77 10.93
C SER A 44 13.92 -11.14 11.20
N TYR A 45 14.73 -12.20 11.22
CA TYR A 45 14.25 -13.53 11.65
C TYR A 45 13.92 -13.54 13.14
N SER A 46 14.64 -12.73 13.93
CA SER A 46 14.35 -12.58 15.36
C SER A 46 12.94 -12.04 15.60
N ASP A 47 12.48 -11.06 14.80
CA ASP A 47 11.12 -10.53 14.90
C ASP A 47 10.07 -11.58 14.56
N GLU A 48 10.29 -12.32 13.48
CA GLU A 48 9.39 -13.41 13.07
C GLU A 48 9.28 -14.48 14.16
N ILE A 49 10.42 -14.94 14.69
CA ILE A 49 10.46 -15.94 15.77
C ILE A 49 9.75 -15.41 17.02
N ALA A 50 10.03 -14.17 17.43
CA ALA A 50 9.39 -13.56 18.59
C ALA A 50 7.86 -13.47 18.41
N PHE A 51 7.39 -13.12 17.22
CA PHE A 51 5.97 -13.12 16.91
C PHE A 51 5.37 -14.54 16.98
N LEU A 52 6.00 -15.52 16.33
CA LEU A 52 5.55 -16.92 16.32
C LEU A 52 5.46 -17.52 17.72
N VAL A 53 6.46 -17.26 18.57
CA VAL A 53 6.49 -17.74 19.95
C VAL A 53 5.34 -17.16 20.77
N LYS A 54 5.01 -15.88 20.58
CA LYS A 54 3.97 -15.20 21.38
C LYS A 54 2.55 -15.54 20.93
N TYR A 55 2.29 -15.59 19.63
CA TYR A 55 0.92 -15.62 19.09
C TYR A 55 0.51 -16.90 18.38
N VAL A 56 1.43 -17.85 18.25
CA VAL A 56 1.24 -19.13 17.53
C VAL A 56 1.05 -18.90 16.01
N GLY A 57 1.34 -19.93 15.20
CA GLY A 57 1.33 -19.85 13.73
C GLY A 57 -0.06 -19.66 13.10
N GLY A 58 -0.15 -19.87 11.79
CA GLY A 58 -1.37 -19.67 11.00
C GLY A 58 -1.31 -18.51 10.00
N PHE A 59 -0.12 -17.93 9.82
CA PHE A 59 0.16 -16.90 8.82
C PHE A 59 1.36 -17.31 7.96
N ARG A 60 1.47 -16.70 6.79
CA ARG A 60 2.71 -16.72 5.98
C ARG A 60 3.59 -15.54 6.37
N SER A 61 4.88 -15.64 6.14
CA SER A 61 5.83 -14.59 6.46
C SER A 61 6.85 -14.40 5.35
N ILE A 62 7.30 -13.16 5.21
CA ILE A 62 8.46 -12.77 4.41
C ILE A 62 9.43 -12.06 5.36
N VAL A 63 10.66 -12.56 5.45
CA VAL A 63 11.72 -11.96 6.26
C VAL A 63 12.76 -11.32 5.35
N LEU A 64 12.99 -10.01 5.53
CA LEU A 64 13.88 -9.23 4.67
C LEU A 64 15.28 -9.00 5.24
N GLU A 65 15.67 -9.68 6.31
CA GLU A 65 16.94 -9.46 7.05
C GLU A 65 18.16 -9.37 6.13
N ASN A 66 18.32 -10.35 5.24
CA ASN A 66 19.45 -10.39 4.30
C ASN A 66 19.38 -9.33 3.20
N LYS A 67 18.19 -8.81 2.92
CA LYS A 67 17.95 -7.80 1.89
C LYS A 67 18.20 -6.41 2.44
N LEU A 68 17.86 -6.16 3.71
CA LEU A 68 17.93 -4.84 4.34
C LEU A 68 19.31 -4.50 4.93
N LYS A 69 20.32 -5.37 4.82
CA LYS A 69 21.68 -5.12 5.36
C LYS A 69 22.33 -3.82 4.88
N SER A 70 21.99 -3.35 3.68
CA SER A 70 22.51 -2.11 3.09
C SER A 70 21.72 -0.87 3.47
N VAL A 71 20.58 -1.01 4.16
CA VAL A 71 19.76 0.12 4.61
C VAL A 71 20.49 0.84 5.73
N ARG A 72 20.86 2.10 5.47
CA ARG A 72 21.56 2.96 6.43
C ARG A 72 20.59 3.82 7.24
N ASP A 73 19.48 4.20 6.63
CA ASP A 73 18.41 4.97 7.27
C ASP A 73 17.19 4.07 7.46
N TYR A 74 16.86 3.82 8.73
CA TYR A 74 15.73 2.99 9.11
C TYR A 74 14.39 3.74 9.01
N SER A 75 14.38 5.06 8.79
CA SER A 75 13.15 5.83 8.65
C SER A 75 12.29 5.36 7.46
N SER A 76 12.92 4.88 6.37
CA SER A 76 12.23 4.41 5.17
C SER A 76 11.92 2.91 5.17
N ILE A 77 12.26 2.19 6.25
CA ILE A 77 12.20 0.73 6.28
C ILE A 77 10.79 0.19 5.98
N VAL A 78 9.75 0.89 6.41
CA VAL A 78 8.36 0.46 6.15
C VAL A 78 8.04 0.47 4.66
N ASN A 79 8.39 1.52 3.93
CA ASN A 79 8.17 1.63 2.49
C ASN A 79 9.01 0.61 1.71
N ILE A 80 10.27 0.40 2.14
CA ILE A 80 11.14 -0.63 1.57
C ILE A 80 10.51 -2.02 1.76
N LYS A 81 10.03 -2.34 2.96
CA LYS A 81 9.39 -3.64 3.25
C LYS A 81 8.19 -3.87 2.35
N LYS A 82 7.30 -2.88 2.22
CA LYS A 82 6.09 -2.98 1.38
C LYS A 82 6.46 -3.21 -0.08
N LEU A 83 7.29 -2.34 -0.67
CA LEU A 83 7.66 -2.43 -2.08
C LEU A 83 8.49 -3.69 -2.40
N TYR A 84 9.42 -4.08 -1.53
CA TYR A 84 10.26 -5.26 -1.76
C TYR A 84 9.47 -6.56 -1.59
N ALA A 85 8.58 -6.65 -0.58
CA ALA A 85 7.69 -7.80 -0.44
C ALA A 85 6.76 -7.92 -1.66
N LEU A 86 6.17 -6.79 -2.10
CA LEU A 86 5.37 -6.72 -3.31
C LEU A 86 6.15 -7.24 -4.54
N TYR A 87 7.41 -6.82 -4.71
CA TYR A 87 8.29 -7.31 -5.78
C TYR A 87 8.51 -8.82 -5.74
N LEU A 88 8.70 -9.40 -4.55
CA LEU A 88 9.00 -10.83 -4.38
C LEU A 88 7.81 -11.74 -4.75
N ILE A 89 6.58 -11.32 -4.41
CA ILE A 89 5.39 -12.18 -4.56
C ILE A 89 4.47 -11.76 -5.71
N GLN A 90 4.88 -10.79 -6.53
CA GLN A 90 4.03 -10.23 -7.60
C GLN A 90 3.53 -11.26 -8.62
N GLN A 91 4.19 -12.41 -8.77
CA GLN A 91 3.80 -13.48 -9.70
C GLN A 91 2.89 -14.54 -9.06
N ASP A 92 2.71 -14.51 -7.74
CA ASP A 92 1.98 -15.54 -6.99
C ASP A 92 0.47 -15.29 -6.92
N TYR A 93 0.02 -14.06 -7.21
CA TYR A 93 -1.35 -13.62 -6.96
C TYR A 93 -1.93 -12.85 -8.15
N LYS A 94 -3.26 -12.70 -8.18
CA LYS A 94 -3.96 -11.78 -9.09
C LYS A 94 -3.96 -10.36 -8.50
N TYR A 95 -4.16 -10.26 -7.19
CA TYR A 95 -4.19 -9.02 -6.44
C TYR A 95 -3.39 -9.16 -5.15
N ILE A 96 -2.68 -8.09 -4.77
CA ILE A 96 -2.07 -7.94 -3.46
C ILE A 96 -2.68 -6.70 -2.82
N ILE A 97 -3.02 -6.78 -1.54
CA ILE A 97 -3.52 -5.66 -0.75
C ILE A 97 -2.50 -5.41 0.36
N ILE A 98 -1.97 -4.19 0.44
CA ILE A 98 -1.01 -3.83 1.49
C ILE A 98 -1.70 -2.91 2.49
N LEU A 99 -1.68 -3.24 3.77
CA LEU A 99 -2.21 -2.38 4.82
C LEU A 99 -1.21 -2.29 5.98
N ASP A 100 -1.25 -1.17 6.69
CA ASP A 100 -0.51 -1.04 7.94
C ASP A 100 -1.17 -1.91 9.01
N ASP A 101 -0.34 -2.47 9.90
CA ASP A 101 -0.81 -3.36 10.96
C ASP A 101 -1.76 -2.68 11.97
N GLU A 102 -1.80 -1.35 12.00
CA GLU A 102 -2.76 -0.52 12.78
C GLU A 102 -4.19 -0.54 12.23
N SER A 103 -4.44 -1.19 11.10
CA SER A 103 -5.78 -1.33 10.53
C SER A 103 -6.61 -2.41 11.25
N MET A 104 -7.93 -2.38 11.09
CA MET A 104 -8.83 -3.41 11.60
C MET A 104 -9.90 -3.77 10.57
N ILE A 105 -10.14 -5.06 10.38
CA ILE A 105 -11.23 -5.56 9.53
C ILE A 105 -12.50 -5.64 10.39
N ILE A 106 -13.55 -4.94 9.97
CA ILE A 106 -14.81 -4.86 10.74
C ILE A 106 -15.96 -5.65 10.11
N LYS A 107 -15.80 -6.12 8.87
CA LYS A 107 -16.83 -6.90 8.17
C LYS A 107 -16.24 -7.73 7.03
N ASN A 108 -16.96 -8.78 6.67
CA ASN A 108 -16.72 -9.52 5.43
C ASN A 108 -17.23 -8.73 4.21
N ILE A 109 -16.53 -8.85 3.09
CA ILE A 109 -16.87 -8.29 1.78
C ILE A 109 -16.44 -9.27 0.68
N ASN A 110 -16.98 -9.15 -0.54
CA ASN A 110 -16.45 -9.87 -1.68
C ASN A 110 -15.17 -9.18 -2.18
N LEU A 111 -14.01 -9.74 -1.82
CA LEU A 111 -12.72 -9.16 -2.14
C LEU A 111 -12.41 -9.20 -3.65
N MET A 112 -12.85 -10.24 -4.35
CA MET A 112 -12.59 -10.35 -5.79
C MET A 112 -13.37 -9.30 -6.57
N ASP A 113 -14.66 -9.13 -6.27
CA ASP A 113 -15.50 -8.12 -6.93
C ASP A 113 -14.95 -6.72 -6.66
N MET A 114 -14.56 -6.42 -5.42
CA MET A 114 -13.96 -5.14 -5.06
C MET A 114 -12.66 -4.86 -5.82
N CYS A 115 -11.77 -5.86 -5.94
CA CYS A 115 -10.52 -5.69 -6.70
C CYS A 115 -10.76 -5.58 -8.21
N ASP A 116 -11.70 -6.33 -8.76
CA ASP A 116 -12.08 -6.27 -10.17
C ASP A 116 -12.74 -4.92 -10.51
N GLU A 117 -13.58 -4.40 -9.62
CA GLU A 117 -14.18 -3.06 -9.72
C GLU A 117 -13.12 -1.95 -9.69
N PHE A 118 -12.14 -2.02 -8.78
CA PHE A 118 -11.03 -1.07 -8.74
C PHE A 118 -10.30 -0.98 -10.10
N VAL A 119 -10.01 -2.13 -10.72
CA VAL A 119 -9.35 -2.19 -12.03
C VAL A 119 -10.26 -1.69 -13.15
N SER A 120 -11.55 -2.01 -13.09
CA SER A 120 -12.53 -1.62 -14.12
C SER A 120 -12.78 -0.11 -14.10
N ASN A 121 -12.99 0.47 -12.93
CA ASN A 121 -13.31 1.89 -12.77
C ASN A 121 -12.11 2.79 -13.06
N ARG A 122 -10.88 2.32 -12.82
CA ARG A 122 -9.64 3.08 -12.98
C ARG A 122 -9.64 4.40 -12.19
N LEU A 123 -10.16 4.35 -10.97
CA LEU A 123 -10.26 5.51 -10.08
C LEU A 123 -9.37 5.33 -8.85
N LEU A 124 -8.69 6.42 -8.49
CA LEU A 124 -8.02 6.60 -7.21
C LEU A 124 -8.81 7.66 -6.42
N TYR A 125 -9.22 7.36 -5.21
CA TYR A 125 -9.93 8.33 -4.38
C TYR A 125 -8.96 9.31 -3.73
N GLY A 126 -9.19 10.61 -3.95
CA GLY A 126 -8.35 11.70 -3.45
C GLY A 126 -9.10 12.64 -2.53
N ASN A 127 -8.37 13.35 -1.67
CA ASN A 127 -8.90 14.39 -0.80
C ASN A 127 -7.95 15.60 -0.74
N GLN A 128 -8.47 16.72 -0.27
CA GLN A 128 -7.68 17.89 0.10
C GLN A 128 -7.24 17.79 1.57
N THR A 129 -6.11 18.41 1.87
CA THR A 129 -5.51 18.44 3.21
C THR A 129 -5.38 19.88 3.71
N GLN A 130 -5.55 20.08 5.01
CA GLN A 130 -5.26 21.36 5.67
C GLN A 130 -3.75 21.58 5.84
N SER A 131 -3.00 20.50 6.10
CA SER A 131 -1.56 20.54 6.31
C SER A 131 -0.79 20.37 4.99
N ASP A 132 0.38 20.99 4.89
CA ASP A 132 1.27 20.83 3.75
C ASP A 132 2.01 19.48 3.82
N TRP A 133 1.58 18.54 2.97
CA TRP A 133 2.20 17.24 2.79
C TRP A 133 2.95 17.12 1.44
N SER A 134 3.34 18.25 0.84
CA SER A 134 3.99 18.29 -0.47
C SER A 134 5.28 17.46 -0.53
N TYR A 135 5.97 17.27 0.60
CA TYR A 135 7.13 16.39 0.69
C TYR A 135 6.80 14.94 0.29
N ILE A 136 5.72 14.34 0.82
CA ILE A 136 5.31 12.95 0.48
C ILE A 136 5.04 12.84 -1.03
N TYR A 137 4.35 13.84 -1.56
CA TYR A 137 4.07 13.94 -2.99
C TYR A 137 5.36 13.98 -3.82
N ASN A 138 6.28 14.90 -3.48
CA ASN A 138 7.55 15.08 -4.19
C ASN A 138 8.43 13.82 -4.12
N GLU A 139 8.48 13.17 -2.96
CA GLU A 139 9.22 11.93 -2.75
C GLU A 139 8.61 10.72 -3.44
N SER A 140 7.34 10.77 -3.79
CA SER A 140 6.63 9.69 -4.47
C SER A 140 6.59 9.89 -6.00
N VAL A 141 6.47 11.14 -6.46
CA VAL A 141 6.41 11.45 -7.91
C VAL A 141 7.77 11.31 -8.60
N LYS A 142 8.88 11.45 -7.86
CA LYS A 142 10.25 11.40 -8.42
C LYS A 142 10.59 10.10 -9.17
N PHE A 143 9.81 9.03 -8.96
CA PHE A 143 9.95 7.78 -9.68
C PHE A 143 9.42 7.84 -11.12
N PHE A 144 8.72 8.91 -11.52
CA PHE A 144 8.14 9.06 -12.84
C PHE A 144 8.29 10.50 -13.37
N GLU A 145 8.64 10.64 -14.65
CA GLU A 145 8.88 11.94 -15.30
C GLU A 145 7.57 12.65 -15.75
N LYS A 146 6.51 12.66 -14.93
CA LYS A 146 5.24 13.31 -15.28
C LYS A 146 4.81 14.37 -14.28
N LYS A 147 4.30 15.49 -14.80
CA LYS A 147 3.59 16.52 -14.01
C LYS A 147 2.23 15.94 -13.59
N SER A 148 1.95 15.95 -12.29
CA SER A 148 0.69 15.45 -11.72
C SER A 148 -0.12 16.61 -11.09
N PRO A 149 -1.45 16.45 -10.92
CA PRO A 149 -2.29 17.40 -10.19
C PRO A 149 -1.76 17.63 -8.76
N LYS A 150 -1.46 18.89 -8.43
CA LYS A 150 -0.72 19.28 -7.21
C LYS A 150 -1.54 19.29 -5.92
N GLU A 151 -2.83 18.94 -5.96
CA GLU A 151 -3.78 19.35 -4.92
C GLU A 151 -4.55 18.20 -4.26
N LEU A 152 -4.46 16.98 -4.79
CA LEU A 152 -5.16 15.82 -4.25
C LEU A 152 -4.17 14.75 -3.76
N TYR A 153 -4.39 14.33 -2.52
CA TYR A 153 -3.68 13.21 -1.90
C TYR A 153 -4.59 12.00 -1.88
N PHE A 154 -4.05 10.82 -2.19
CA PHE A 154 -4.85 9.61 -2.41
C PHE A 154 -4.28 8.37 -1.70
N TRP A 155 -3.39 8.57 -0.74
CA TRP A 155 -2.90 7.46 0.07
C TRP A 155 -3.95 7.09 1.12
N PHE A 156 -4.27 5.80 1.26
CA PHE A 156 -5.24 5.26 2.24
C PHE A 156 -6.70 5.76 2.17
N ASN A 157 -7.10 6.54 1.16
CA ASN A 157 -8.51 6.89 0.93
C ASN A 157 -9.36 5.73 0.39
N GLN A 158 -8.69 4.66 0.00
CA GLN A 158 -9.25 3.38 -0.42
C GLN A 158 -8.23 2.30 -0.06
N LEU A 159 -8.64 1.02 -0.11
CA LEU A 159 -7.70 -0.07 0.09
C LEU A 159 -6.56 0.00 -0.93
N CYS A 160 -5.33 -0.19 -0.46
CA CYS A 160 -4.14 -0.17 -1.31
C CYS A 160 -4.06 -1.48 -2.12
N ILE A 161 -4.82 -1.54 -3.21
CA ILE A 161 -4.94 -2.70 -4.11
C ILE A 161 -3.88 -2.61 -5.20
N TYR A 162 -3.11 -3.68 -5.37
CA TYR A 162 -2.06 -3.85 -6.37
C TYR A 162 -2.44 -4.98 -7.34
N PRO A 163 -2.94 -4.66 -8.55
CA PRO A 163 -3.16 -5.65 -9.60
C PRO A 163 -1.82 -6.20 -10.09
N CYS A 164 -1.58 -7.48 -9.84
CA CYS A 164 -0.29 -8.13 -10.10
C CYS A 164 0.11 -8.08 -11.58
N LYS A 165 -0.87 -8.05 -12.50
CA LYS A 165 -0.65 -7.86 -13.94
C LYS A 165 0.10 -6.57 -14.30
N PHE A 166 0.11 -5.57 -13.43
CA PHE A 166 0.78 -4.28 -13.66
C PHE A 166 2.17 -4.20 -13.00
N LEU A 167 2.47 -5.08 -12.05
CA LEU A 167 3.63 -4.91 -11.16
C LEU A 167 4.97 -5.02 -11.88
N LYS A 168 5.08 -5.92 -12.87
CA LYS A 168 6.32 -6.05 -13.65
C LYS A 168 6.69 -4.75 -14.37
N ASP A 169 5.72 -4.16 -15.07
CA ASP A 169 5.92 -2.89 -15.78
C ASP A 169 6.12 -1.73 -14.79
N PHE A 170 5.41 -1.72 -13.65
CA PHE A 170 5.64 -0.76 -12.58
C PHE A 170 7.09 -0.77 -12.06
N PHE A 171 7.64 -1.94 -11.73
CA PHE A 171 9.00 -2.05 -11.20
C PHE A 171 10.07 -1.70 -12.25
N ASP A 172 9.81 -1.97 -13.54
CA ASP A 172 10.65 -1.52 -14.65
C ASP A 172 10.63 0.01 -14.80
N LYS A 173 9.44 0.61 -14.95
CA LYS A 173 9.29 2.06 -15.17
C LYS A 173 9.75 2.93 -14.02
N SER A 174 9.59 2.48 -12.78
CA SER A 174 10.09 3.19 -11.59
C SER A 174 11.60 3.05 -11.39
N GLY A 175 12.26 2.12 -12.10
CA GLY A 175 13.66 1.75 -11.88
C GLY A 175 13.91 0.96 -10.58
N LEU A 176 12.85 0.64 -9.82
CA LEU A 176 12.95 -0.08 -8.55
C LEU A 176 13.41 -1.53 -8.73
N GLU A 177 13.10 -2.18 -9.86
CA GLU A 177 13.58 -3.54 -10.12
C GLU A 177 15.12 -3.61 -10.06
N ARG A 178 15.79 -2.69 -10.76
CA ARG A 178 17.26 -2.63 -10.80
C ARG A 178 17.83 -2.34 -9.41
N ASP A 179 17.20 -1.45 -8.67
CA ASP A 179 17.59 -1.06 -7.32
C ASP A 179 17.46 -2.26 -6.37
N PHE A 180 16.38 -3.03 -6.47
CA PHE A 180 16.14 -4.24 -5.66
C PHE A 180 17.08 -5.40 -5.96
N ILE A 181 17.44 -5.60 -7.24
CA ILE A 181 18.45 -6.59 -7.65
C ILE A 181 19.82 -6.23 -7.03
N LYS A 182 20.17 -4.94 -7.04
CA LYS A 182 21.43 -4.42 -6.47
C LYS A 182 21.41 -4.23 -4.96
N ARG A 183 20.23 -4.34 -4.33
CA ARG A 183 20.00 -3.99 -2.92
C ARG A 183 20.39 -2.55 -2.59
N ASP A 184 20.12 -1.66 -3.53
CA ASP A 184 20.23 -0.22 -3.34
C ASP A 184 18.85 0.33 -2.98
N PHE A 185 18.73 0.95 -1.82
CA PHE A 185 17.47 1.52 -1.33
C PHE A 185 17.54 3.04 -1.19
N SER A 186 18.62 3.67 -1.68
CA SER A 186 18.89 5.09 -1.49
C SER A 186 17.81 6.02 -2.03
N LYS A 187 17.04 5.57 -3.03
CA LYS A 187 15.92 6.34 -3.59
C LYS A 187 14.65 6.27 -2.75
N ILE A 188 14.49 5.28 -1.87
CA ILE A 188 13.28 5.11 -1.06
C ILE A 188 13.48 5.84 0.25
N SER A 189 12.70 6.91 0.47
CA SER A 189 12.68 7.67 1.71
C SER A 189 11.43 7.36 2.55
N TRP A 190 11.33 7.96 3.72
CA TRP A 190 10.10 7.94 4.52
C TRP A 190 8.90 8.54 3.75
N GLY A 191 9.13 9.58 2.93
CA GLY A 191 8.09 10.21 2.12
C GLY A 191 7.71 9.43 0.85
N SER A 192 8.48 8.40 0.46
CA SER A 192 8.18 7.54 -0.69
C SER A 192 7.09 6.51 -0.36
N PHE A 193 5.88 6.98 -0.07
CA PHE A 193 4.74 6.15 0.29
C PHE A 193 4.43 5.16 -0.85
N ASP A 194 4.49 3.86 -0.56
CA ASP A 194 4.42 2.79 -1.56
C ASP A 194 3.20 2.90 -2.48
N TYR A 195 2.02 3.17 -1.92
CA TYR A 195 0.79 3.29 -2.69
C TYR A 195 0.71 4.59 -3.49
N MET A 196 1.34 5.68 -3.03
CA MET A 196 1.44 6.92 -3.81
C MET A 196 2.33 6.71 -5.03
N VAL A 197 3.49 6.07 -4.85
CA VAL A 197 4.40 5.71 -5.95
C VAL A 197 3.65 4.84 -6.97
N PHE A 198 2.93 3.81 -6.52
CA PHE A 198 2.14 2.98 -7.42
C PHE A 198 0.98 3.72 -8.09
N GLY A 199 0.27 4.59 -7.37
CA GLY A 199 -0.80 5.40 -7.94
C GLY A 199 -0.31 6.37 -9.01
N PHE A 200 0.87 6.97 -8.86
CA PHE A 200 1.47 7.77 -9.94
C PHE A 200 1.80 6.94 -11.17
N TYR A 201 2.27 5.70 -11.00
CA TYR A 201 2.41 4.77 -12.11
C TYR A 201 1.06 4.50 -12.80
N LEU A 202 0.01 4.23 -12.02
CA LEU A 202 -1.33 3.96 -12.56
C LEU A 202 -1.86 5.14 -13.37
N ILE A 203 -1.67 6.37 -12.88
CA ILE A 203 -2.05 7.59 -13.59
C ILE A 203 -1.21 7.77 -14.86
N ALA A 204 0.09 7.56 -14.75
CA ALA A 204 1.03 7.82 -15.83
C ALA A 204 0.92 6.79 -16.97
N TYR A 205 0.63 5.52 -16.69
CA TYR A 205 0.76 4.43 -17.65
C TYR A 205 -0.47 3.53 -17.77
N GLN A 206 -1.43 3.60 -16.83
CA GLN A 206 -2.62 2.75 -16.81
C GLN A 206 -3.93 3.55 -16.89
N GLU A 207 -3.88 4.82 -17.28
CA GLU A 207 -5.06 5.68 -17.50
C GLU A 207 -5.96 5.84 -16.27
N PHE A 208 -5.42 5.64 -15.06
CA PHE A 208 -6.17 5.91 -13.84
C PHE A 208 -6.36 7.42 -13.65
N LYS A 209 -7.47 7.79 -13.03
CA LYS A 209 -7.82 9.17 -12.69
C LYS A 209 -8.03 9.30 -11.19
N ILE A 210 -7.77 10.49 -10.66
CA ILE A 210 -8.09 10.78 -9.27
C ILE A 210 -9.54 11.32 -9.24
N LEU A 211 -10.39 10.69 -8.44
CA LEU A 211 -11.71 11.20 -8.09
C LEU A 211 -11.57 11.98 -6.78
N ASP A 212 -11.87 13.28 -6.81
CA ASP A 212 -11.96 14.09 -5.61
C ASP A 212 -13.19 13.67 -4.79
N LEU A 213 -12.97 13.29 -3.53
CA LEU A 213 -14.01 12.95 -2.58
C LEU A 213 -14.68 14.19 -1.96
N GLU A 214 -14.19 15.39 -2.26
CA GLU A 214 -14.69 16.67 -1.76
C GLU A 214 -14.60 16.77 -0.22
N CYS A 215 -13.63 16.06 0.35
CA CYS A 215 -13.32 16.02 1.78
C CYS A 215 -12.07 16.85 2.10
N LEU A 216 -12.10 17.53 3.24
CA LEU A 216 -10.94 18.21 3.82
C LEU A 216 -10.55 17.49 5.12
N SER A 217 -9.34 16.93 5.16
CA SER A 217 -8.80 16.26 6.35
C SER A 217 -7.48 16.89 6.81
N GLY A 218 -7.04 16.59 8.03
CA GLY A 218 -5.72 17.01 8.52
C GLY A 218 -4.56 16.29 7.82
N TRP A 219 -4.83 15.11 7.27
CA TRP A 219 -3.87 14.26 6.56
C TRP A 219 -4.27 14.11 5.09
N GLY A 220 -3.33 13.71 4.22
CA GLY A 220 -3.65 13.25 2.86
C GLY A 220 -4.29 11.86 2.78
N ALA A 221 -4.73 11.33 3.94
CA ALA A 221 -5.60 10.17 4.08
C ALA A 221 -6.87 10.58 4.84
N ILE A 222 -7.98 9.93 4.54
CA ILE A 222 -9.23 10.04 5.28
C ILE A 222 -9.22 9.04 6.44
N GLU A 223 -9.25 9.56 7.67
CA GLU A 223 -9.51 8.77 8.87
C GLU A 223 -10.94 9.01 9.34
N HIS A 224 -11.63 7.95 9.74
CA HIS A 224 -13.04 7.99 10.15
C HIS A 224 -13.35 9.06 11.22
N ASN A 225 -12.37 9.44 12.05
CA ASN A 225 -12.54 10.35 13.17
C ASN A 225 -12.17 11.82 12.86
N SER A 226 -11.80 12.16 11.62
CA SER A 226 -11.29 13.49 11.26
C SER A 226 -11.96 14.11 10.03
N LEU A 227 -13.18 13.66 9.68
CA LEU A 227 -13.91 14.13 8.51
C LEU A 227 -14.65 15.46 8.76
N ALA A 228 -14.23 16.52 8.06
CA ALA A 228 -15.04 17.71 7.81
C ALA A 228 -15.36 17.80 6.30
N LEU A 229 -16.65 17.77 5.95
CA LEU A 229 -17.09 18.00 4.56
C LEU A 229 -16.88 19.48 4.21
N TYR A 230 -16.09 19.78 3.18
CA TYR A 230 -15.76 21.18 2.84
C TYR A 230 -16.59 21.75 1.68
N SER A 231 -17.34 20.95 0.91
CA SER A 231 -18.24 21.55 -0.10
C SER A 231 -19.39 20.65 -0.59
N LYS A 232 -20.52 21.28 -0.96
CA LYS A 232 -21.65 20.71 -1.72
C LYS A 232 -21.53 21.01 -3.23
N LYS A 233 -20.31 21.10 -3.78
CA LYS A 233 -20.08 21.53 -5.17
C LYS A 233 -19.33 20.46 -5.96
N ILE A 234 -20.11 19.67 -6.69
CA ILE A 234 -19.68 18.78 -7.76
C ILE A 234 -18.89 19.59 -8.80
N PHE A 235 -17.59 19.39 -8.90
CA PHE A 235 -16.79 19.90 -10.03
C PHE A 235 -16.66 18.81 -11.09
N SER A 236 -17.31 19.02 -12.24
CA SER A 236 -17.03 18.22 -13.44
C SER A 236 -15.68 18.64 -14.01
N ILE A 237 -14.64 17.82 -13.85
CA ILE A 237 -13.41 17.97 -14.62
C ILE A 237 -13.74 17.59 -16.07
N LYS A 238 -13.97 18.61 -16.92
CA LYS A 238 -14.00 18.42 -18.36
C LYS A 238 -12.58 18.10 -18.83
N PHE A 239 -12.36 16.89 -19.30
CA PHE A 239 -11.20 16.57 -20.11
C PHE A 239 -11.35 17.33 -21.44
N LEU A 240 -10.42 18.22 -21.75
CA LEU A 240 -10.33 18.77 -23.10
C LEU A 240 -9.98 17.61 -24.04
N SER A 241 -10.83 17.45 -25.05
CA SER A 241 -10.78 16.46 -26.13
C SER A 241 -9.48 16.50 -26.91
#